data_AF-A0A7R9ZQ98-F1
#
_entry.id   AF-A0A7R9ZQ98-F1
#
_cell.length_a   1.000
_cell.length_b   1.000
_cell.length_c   1.000
_cell.angle_alpha   90.00
_cell.angle_beta   90.00
_cell.angle_gamma   90.00
#
_symmetry.space_group_name_H-M   'P 1'
#
loop_
_entity.id
_entity.type
_entity.pdbx_description
1 polymer ?
#
loop_
_entity_poly.entity_id
_entity_poly.type
_entity_poly.pdbx_seq_one_letter_code
_entity_poly.pdbx_strand_id
1 'polypeptide(L)'
;TGHTEGVRVVYDPSKVAFTDILRWFWEAHDPTSGMGQGNDRGTQYRSGFYHFNSEQEKLIQASKQAYEKELQAKTGLERAITTEIAPSTDYDQYGGLWYFAEAYHQQYLSKPGARPYCSAQPQGVSLPDYDSWCPFPEGSELREKHRPTLPASFWTKHAPQKGCSVVSAPNEPVTADSF
;
A
#
# COMPACT_ATOMS: atom_id res chain seq x y z
N THR A 1 7.41 -22.28 2.52
CA THR A 1 8.57 -21.43 2.16
C THR A 1 8.64 -20.17 3.02
N GLY A 2 7.55 -19.73 3.69
CA GLY A 2 7.58 -18.52 4.56
C GLY A 2 7.40 -17.19 3.81
N HIS A 3 7.21 -17.25 2.48
CA HIS A 3 6.99 -16.07 1.65
C HIS A 3 5.64 -15.41 1.94
N THR A 4 5.56 -14.12 1.61
CA THR A 4 4.34 -13.32 1.53
C THR A 4 3.85 -13.29 0.09
N GLU A 5 2.56 -13.42 -0.16
CA GLU A 5 1.95 -13.03 -1.42
C GLU A 5 2.07 -11.51 -1.58
N GLY A 6 2.92 -11.08 -2.51
CA GLY A 6 3.17 -9.66 -2.76
C GLY A 6 2.65 -9.20 -4.12
N VAL A 7 2.65 -7.88 -4.31
CA VAL A 7 2.52 -7.24 -5.62
C VAL A 7 3.75 -6.38 -5.85
N ARG A 8 4.43 -6.58 -6.99
CA ARG A 8 5.55 -5.72 -7.39
C ARG A 8 5.03 -4.52 -8.16
N VAL A 9 5.07 -3.35 -7.54
CA VAL A 9 4.66 -2.08 -8.15
C VAL A 9 5.83 -1.45 -8.89
N VAL A 10 5.68 -1.27 -10.20
CA VAL A 10 6.62 -0.53 -11.05
C VAL A 10 5.91 0.74 -11.49
N TYR A 11 6.53 1.90 -11.27
CA TYR A 11 5.91 3.20 -11.48
C TYR A 11 6.91 4.22 -12.01
N ASP A 12 6.38 5.27 -12.62
CA ASP A 12 7.14 6.44 -13.07
C ASP A 12 7.07 7.54 -11.99
N PRO A 13 8.18 7.86 -11.30
CA PRO A 13 8.17 8.83 -10.20
C PRO A 13 7.87 10.26 -10.65
N SER A 14 7.89 10.56 -11.96
CA SER A 14 7.44 11.85 -12.49
C SER A 14 5.92 11.98 -12.58
N LYS A 15 5.18 10.88 -12.45
CA LYS A 15 3.71 10.82 -12.56
C LYS A 15 3.01 10.39 -11.28
N VAL A 16 3.66 9.51 -10.51
CA VAL A 16 3.13 8.97 -9.26
C VAL A 16 4.24 9.01 -8.22
N ALA A 17 4.02 9.74 -7.13
CA ALA A 17 4.98 9.80 -6.05
C ALA A 17 4.96 8.51 -5.24
N PHE A 18 6.08 8.18 -4.61
CA PHE A 18 6.13 7.07 -3.65
C PHE A 18 5.11 7.23 -2.51
N THR A 19 4.81 8.47 -2.12
CA THR A 19 3.84 8.80 -1.07
C THR A 19 2.38 8.59 -1.50
N ASP A 20 2.07 8.70 -2.79
CA ASP A 20 0.79 8.28 -3.35
C ASP A 20 0.62 6.75 -3.22
N ILE A 21 1.68 5.99 -3.47
CA ILE A 21 1.69 4.53 -3.28
C ILE A 21 1.50 4.17 -1.80
N LEU A 22 2.16 4.89 -0.88
CA LEU A 22 1.97 4.68 0.56
C LEU A 22 0.53 4.92 0.98
N ARG A 23 -0.10 6.00 0.50
CA ARG A 23 -1.52 6.27 0.77
C ARG A 23 -2.39 5.12 0.31
N TRP A 24 -2.22 4.66 -0.93
CA TRP A 24 -2.97 3.53 -1.45
C TRP A 24 -2.76 2.27 -0.61
N PHE A 25 -1.50 1.96 -0.27
CA PHE A 25 -1.16 0.79 0.54
C PHE A 25 -1.88 0.81 1.89
N TRP A 26 -1.82 1.91 2.63
CA TRP A 26 -2.44 1.98 3.97
C TRP A 26 -3.97 1.90 3.92
N GLU A 27 -4.58 2.52 2.91
CA GLU A 27 -6.04 2.60 2.78
C GLU A 27 -6.66 1.32 2.19
N ALA A 28 -5.89 0.51 1.46
CA ALA A 28 -6.40 -0.63 0.70
C ALA A 28 -6.66 -1.91 1.50
N HIS A 29 -6.17 -2.03 2.75
CA HIS A 29 -6.37 -3.24 3.55
C HIS A 29 -6.50 -3.00 5.06
N ASP A 30 -6.59 -4.07 5.88
CA ASP A 30 -6.45 -4.01 7.34
C ASP A 30 -4.98 -4.27 7.74
N PRO A 31 -4.15 -3.23 7.98
CA PRO A 31 -2.74 -3.41 8.33
C PRO A 31 -2.52 -3.94 9.77
N THR A 32 -3.59 -4.16 10.54
CA THR A 32 -3.55 -4.68 11.93
C THR A 32 -3.89 -6.17 12.03
N SER A 33 -4.19 -6.84 10.91
CA SER A 33 -4.66 -8.23 10.89
C SER A 33 -3.57 -9.30 11.10
N GLY A 34 -2.33 -8.92 11.38
CA GLY A 34 -1.22 -9.83 11.68
C GLY A 34 -0.89 -10.73 10.49
N MET A 35 -0.88 -12.05 10.72
CA MET A 35 -0.62 -13.08 9.70
C MET A 35 -1.92 -13.45 8.95
N GLY A 36 -2.59 -12.45 8.39
CA GLY A 36 -3.85 -12.64 7.67
C GLY A 36 -4.47 -11.36 7.12
N GLN A 37 -5.43 -11.54 6.21
CA GLN A 37 -6.32 -10.52 5.67
C GLN A 37 -7.72 -11.11 5.51
N GLY A 38 -8.73 -10.54 6.18
CA GLY A 38 -10.08 -11.08 6.16
C GLY A 38 -10.16 -12.56 6.59
N ASN A 39 -10.64 -13.42 5.69
CA ASN A 39 -10.73 -14.88 5.92
C ASN A 39 -9.43 -15.62 5.59
N ASP A 40 -8.46 -14.96 4.95
CA ASP A 40 -7.20 -15.57 4.55
C ASP A 40 -6.23 -15.50 5.73
N ARG A 41 -5.73 -16.67 6.17
CA ARG A 41 -4.87 -16.80 7.36
C ARG A 41 -3.60 -17.58 7.04
N GLY A 42 -2.49 -17.10 7.56
CA GLY A 42 -1.15 -17.67 7.33
C GLY A 42 -0.11 -16.59 7.02
N THR A 43 1.16 -16.96 7.14
CA THR A 43 2.30 -16.05 6.91
C THR A 43 2.31 -15.47 5.50
N GLN A 44 1.71 -16.16 4.54
CA GLN A 44 1.59 -15.71 3.15
C GLN A 44 0.65 -14.52 2.97
N TYR A 45 -0.21 -14.21 3.94
CA TYR A 45 -1.17 -13.11 3.87
C TYR A 45 -0.86 -11.99 4.86
N ARG A 46 0.37 -11.93 5.38
CA ARG A 46 0.78 -10.82 6.26
C ARG A 46 0.86 -9.52 5.47
N SER A 47 0.51 -8.41 6.11
CA SER A 47 0.81 -7.10 5.54
C SER A 47 2.32 -6.88 5.53
N GLY A 48 2.89 -6.48 4.39
CA GLY A 48 4.32 -6.24 4.24
C GLY A 48 4.63 -5.13 3.23
N PHE A 49 5.64 -4.32 3.54
CA PHE A 49 6.18 -3.29 2.65
C PHE A 49 7.70 -3.37 2.64
N TYR A 50 8.28 -3.70 1.48
CA TYR A 50 9.70 -3.96 1.33
C TYR A 50 10.38 -2.82 0.58
N HIS A 51 11.39 -2.20 1.18
CA HIS A 51 12.01 -0.97 0.67
C HIS A 51 13.40 -1.20 0.09
N PHE A 52 13.81 -0.34 -0.84
CA PHE A 52 15.09 -0.46 -1.56
C PHE A 52 16.16 0.52 -1.06
N ASN A 53 15.78 1.53 -0.28
CA ASN A 53 16.70 2.52 0.26
C ASN A 53 16.17 3.13 1.58
N SER A 54 17.00 3.94 2.23
CA SER A 54 16.70 4.56 3.53
C SER A 54 15.70 5.72 3.44
N GLU A 55 15.55 6.36 2.28
CA GLU A 55 14.52 7.41 2.07
C GLU A 55 13.13 6.79 2.14
N GLN A 56 12.92 5.67 1.45
CA GLN A 56 11.68 4.90 1.50
C GLN A 56 11.39 4.38 2.90
N GLU A 57 12.38 3.84 3.60
CA GLU A 57 12.24 3.37 4.98
C GLU A 57 11.66 4.47 5.88
N LYS A 58 12.26 5.66 5.86
CA LYS A 58 11.80 6.81 6.67
C LYS A 58 10.35 7.19 6.35
N LEU A 59 9.99 7.21 5.07
CA LEU A 59 8.62 7.53 4.63
C LEU A 59 7.61 6.46 5.04
N ILE A 60 7.96 5.17 4.93
CA ILE A 60 7.08 4.07 5.35
C ILE A 60 6.86 4.14 6.87
N GLN A 61 7.91 4.34 7.65
CA GLN A 61 7.80 4.43 9.11
C GLN A 61 6.97 5.64 9.55
N ALA A 62 7.21 6.81 8.93
CA ALA A 62 6.47 8.02 9.27
C ALA A 62 4.98 7.93 8.88
N SER A 63 4.68 7.43 7.68
CA SER A 63 3.30 7.22 7.23
C SER A 63 2.58 6.14 8.03
N LYS A 64 3.27 5.06 8.45
CA LYS A 64 2.74 4.06 9.38
C LYS A 64 2.28 4.71 10.68
N GLN A 65 3.13 5.51 11.31
CA GLN A 65 2.80 6.19 12.57
C GLN A 65 1.63 7.16 12.41
N ALA A 66 1.56 7.88 11.30
CA ALA A 66 0.46 8.79 11.01
C ALA A 66 -0.86 8.05 10.80
N TYR A 67 -0.84 6.98 9.99
CA TYR A 67 -2.02 6.17 9.72
C TYR A 67 -2.52 5.43 10.96
N GLU A 68 -1.61 4.91 11.80
CA GLU A 68 -1.96 4.23 13.05
C GLU A 68 -2.76 5.15 13.99
N LYS A 69 -2.34 6.42 14.11
CA LYS A 69 -3.06 7.42 14.91
C LYS A 69 -4.47 7.67 14.38
N GLU A 70 -4.62 7.87 13.06
CA GLU A 70 -5.95 8.04 12.45
C GLU A 70 -6.83 6.81 12.59
N LEU A 71 -6.24 5.63 12.41
CA LEU A 71 -6.95 4.36 12.54
C LEU A 71 -7.51 4.19 13.96
N GLN A 72 -6.70 4.46 14.98
CA GLN A 72 -7.12 4.43 16.38
C GLN A 72 -8.21 5.48 16.64
N ALA A 73 -8.02 6.72 16.19
CA ALA A 73 -8.97 7.81 16.39
C ALA A 73 -10.34 7.56 15.72
N LYS A 74 -10.36 6.95 14.53
CA LYS A 74 -11.58 6.72 13.75
C LYS A 74 -12.30 5.42 14.09
N THR A 75 -11.57 4.38 14.48
CA THR A 75 -12.17 3.06 14.77
C THR A 75 -12.38 2.80 16.25
N GLY A 76 -11.67 3.51 17.14
CA GLY A 76 -11.66 3.25 18.58
C GLY A 76 -10.97 1.93 18.95
N LEU A 77 -10.36 1.22 18.00
CA LEU A 77 -9.66 -0.03 18.22
C LEU A 77 -8.18 0.26 18.52
N GLU A 78 -7.70 -0.16 19.68
CA GLU A 78 -6.29 -0.07 20.08
C GLU A 78 -5.44 -1.20 19.45
N ARG A 79 -5.64 -1.47 18.15
CA ARG A 79 -4.85 -2.46 17.42
C ARG A 79 -3.66 -1.76 16.75
N ALA A 80 -2.46 -2.19 17.07
CA ALA A 80 -1.25 -1.72 16.41
C ALA A 80 -1.14 -2.27 14.98
N ILE A 81 -0.53 -1.49 14.10
CA ILE A 81 -0.17 -1.90 12.75
C ILE A 81 0.94 -2.95 12.83
N THR A 82 0.60 -4.15 12.34
CA THR A 82 1.47 -5.33 12.29
C THR A 82 2.24 -5.49 10.98
N THR A 83 2.21 -4.48 10.11
CA THR A 83 2.88 -4.52 8.80
C THR A 83 4.39 -4.72 8.96
N GLU A 84 4.91 -5.74 8.29
CA GLU A 84 6.35 -5.99 8.16
C GLU A 84 6.98 -4.90 7.31
N ILE A 85 8.02 -4.24 7.83
CA ILE A 85 8.82 -3.26 7.09
C ILE A 85 10.25 -3.78 7.12
N ALA A 86 10.78 -4.17 5.97
CA ALA A 86 12.11 -4.74 5.85
C ALA A 86 12.81 -4.26 4.56
N PRO A 87 14.14 -4.09 4.56
CA PRO A 87 14.87 -3.79 3.35
C PRO A 87 14.86 -4.99 2.40
N SER A 88 14.81 -4.73 1.10
CA SER A 88 14.82 -5.77 0.07
C SER A 88 16.06 -6.66 0.16
N THR A 89 17.18 -6.10 0.63
CA THR A 89 18.48 -6.79 0.77
C THR A 89 18.49 -7.87 1.84
N ASP A 90 17.57 -7.84 2.82
CA ASP A 90 17.47 -8.90 3.84
C ASP A 90 17.15 -10.27 3.20
N TYR A 91 16.59 -10.24 1.98
CA TYR A 91 16.20 -11.42 1.22
C TYR A 91 17.24 -11.88 0.20
N ASP A 92 18.37 -11.19 0.05
CA ASP A 92 19.41 -11.56 -0.92
C ASP A 92 19.97 -12.97 -0.66
N GLN A 93 20.09 -13.35 0.62
CA GLN A 93 20.47 -14.71 1.04
C GLN A 93 19.50 -15.80 0.57
N TYR A 94 18.25 -15.42 0.26
CA TYR A 94 17.21 -16.31 -0.25
C TYR A 94 17.03 -16.15 -1.76
N GLY A 95 18.03 -15.65 -2.51
CA GLY A 95 17.92 -15.44 -3.95
C GLY A 95 17.18 -14.15 -4.35
N GLY A 96 16.99 -13.24 -3.39
CA GLY A 96 16.35 -11.94 -3.58
C GLY A 96 14.93 -11.89 -3.02
N LEU A 97 14.35 -10.69 -3.04
CA LEU A 97 13.01 -10.41 -2.49
C LEU A 97 11.87 -11.10 -3.24
N TRP A 98 12.03 -11.34 -4.55
CA TRP A 98 10.89 -11.57 -5.44
C TRP A 98 10.97 -12.87 -6.24
N TYR A 99 9.89 -13.64 -6.15
CA TYR A 99 9.64 -14.83 -6.96
C TYR A 99 8.33 -14.64 -7.72
N PHE A 100 8.33 -14.88 -9.03
CA PHE A 100 7.11 -14.77 -9.82
C PHE A 100 6.15 -15.91 -9.50
N ALA A 101 4.90 -15.56 -9.19
CA ALA A 101 3.79 -16.50 -9.22
C ALA A 101 3.49 -16.94 -10.66
N GLU A 102 2.80 -18.06 -10.80
CA GLU A 102 2.39 -18.65 -12.06
C GLU A 102 1.57 -17.66 -12.92
N ALA A 103 1.61 -17.84 -14.24
CA ALA A 103 0.94 -16.96 -15.20
C ALA A 103 -0.58 -16.83 -14.95
N TYR A 104 -1.23 -17.84 -14.37
CA TYR A 104 -2.66 -17.77 -14.08
C TYR A 104 -2.98 -16.80 -12.92
N HIS A 105 -2.06 -16.55 -11.99
CA HIS A 105 -2.20 -15.55 -10.93
C HIS A 105 -1.96 -14.11 -11.42
N GLN A 106 -1.19 -13.93 -12.50
CA GLN A 106 -0.91 -12.61 -13.04
C GLN A 106 -2.17 -11.97 -13.62
N GLN A 107 -2.48 -10.74 -13.22
CA GLN A 107 -3.69 -10.01 -13.64
C GLN A 107 -4.98 -10.83 -13.44
N TYR A 108 -5.06 -11.58 -12.34
CA TYR A 108 -6.15 -12.54 -12.12
C TYR A 108 -7.54 -11.91 -12.29
N LEU A 109 -7.79 -10.76 -11.64
CA LEU A 109 -9.09 -10.08 -11.67
C LEU A 109 -9.46 -9.44 -13.02
N SER A 110 -8.52 -9.28 -13.95
CA SER A 110 -8.82 -8.76 -15.30
C SER A 110 -9.21 -9.84 -16.29
N LYS A 111 -9.08 -11.12 -15.91
CA LYS A 111 -9.38 -12.25 -16.79
C LYS A 111 -10.89 -12.54 -16.83
N PRO A 112 -11.43 -12.93 -17.99
CA PRO A 112 -12.81 -13.40 -18.09
C PRO A 112 -13.08 -14.57 -17.13
N GLY A 113 -14.18 -14.51 -16.40
CA GLY A 113 -14.59 -15.57 -15.45
C GLY A 113 -13.82 -15.59 -14.13
N ALA A 114 -12.96 -14.60 -13.86
CA ALA A 114 -12.31 -14.47 -12.56
C ALA A 114 -13.33 -14.31 -11.43
N ARG A 115 -13.10 -15.00 -10.31
CA ARG A 115 -13.93 -14.84 -9.11
C ARG A 115 -13.51 -13.56 -8.37
N PRO A 116 -14.41 -12.58 -8.16
CA PRO A 116 -14.12 -11.35 -7.42
C PRO A 116 -14.12 -11.64 -5.91
N TYR A 117 -13.03 -12.23 -5.41
CA TYR A 117 -12.84 -12.50 -4.00
C TYR A 117 -11.99 -11.39 -3.36
N CYS A 118 -12.50 -10.78 -2.30
CA CYS A 118 -11.83 -9.68 -1.61
C CYS A 118 -11.56 -10.02 -0.15
N SER A 119 -10.28 -10.21 0.18
CA SER A 119 -9.80 -10.38 1.56
C SER A 119 -9.18 -9.12 2.15
N ALA A 120 -8.93 -8.08 1.34
CA ALA A 120 -8.15 -6.91 1.75
C ALA A 120 -8.76 -6.14 2.96
N GLN A 121 -10.09 -6.07 3.10
CA GLN A 121 -10.75 -5.37 4.23
C GLN A 121 -10.27 -3.91 4.47
N PRO A 122 -10.38 -2.99 3.49
CA PRO A 122 -10.17 -1.55 3.71
C PRO A 122 -10.92 -1.03 4.93
N GLN A 123 -10.26 -0.23 5.76
CA GLN A 123 -10.85 0.27 7.02
C GLN A 123 -11.68 1.56 6.84
N GLY A 124 -11.60 2.21 5.67
CA GLY A 124 -12.28 3.48 5.40
C GLY A 124 -11.68 4.66 6.16
N VAL A 125 -10.39 4.58 6.48
CA VAL A 125 -9.59 5.64 7.11
C VAL A 125 -8.62 6.14 6.06
N SER A 126 -8.40 7.45 5.99
CA SER A 126 -7.43 8.03 5.07
C SER A 126 -6.10 8.30 5.75
N LEU A 127 -5.00 8.15 5.01
CA LEU A 127 -3.71 8.66 5.45
C LEU A 127 -3.80 10.20 5.55
N PRO A 128 -3.31 10.83 6.65
CA PRO A 128 -3.29 12.28 6.76
C PRO A 128 -2.51 12.98 5.64
N ASP A 129 -2.75 14.29 5.51
CA ASP A 129 -2.02 15.13 4.58
C ASP A 129 -0.51 14.97 4.74
N TYR A 130 0.18 14.82 3.60
CA TYR A 130 1.62 14.56 3.52
C TYR A 130 2.45 15.47 4.43
N ASP A 131 2.10 16.76 4.45
CA ASP A 131 2.88 17.75 5.19
C ASP A 131 2.83 17.55 6.71
N SER A 132 1.82 16.82 7.23
CA SER A 132 1.64 16.54 8.66
C SER A 132 2.49 15.39 9.19
N TRP A 133 3.01 14.52 8.31
CA TRP A 133 3.79 13.34 8.71
C TRP A 133 5.12 13.18 7.97
N CYS A 134 5.38 13.96 6.93
CA CYS A 134 6.64 13.88 6.21
C CYS A 134 7.85 14.00 7.16
N PRO A 135 8.78 13.03 7.15
CA PRO A 135 9.92 13.01 8.06
C PRO A 135 11.04 13.98 7.66
N PHE A 136 10.93 14.60 6.48
CA PHE A 136 11.96 15.48 5.94
C PHE A 136 11.65 16.95 6.28
N PRO A 137 12.69 17.76 6.60
CA PRO A 137 12.50 19.17 6.93
C PRO A 137 11.76 19.95 5.85
N GLU A 138 10.99 20.95 6.26
CA GLU A 138 10.34 21.89 5.35
C GLU A 138 11.37 22.57 4.44
N GLY A 139 11.05 22.68 3.15
CA GLY A 139 11.95 23.24 2.14
C GLY A 139 13.12 22.34 1.71
N SER A 140 13.26 21.14 2.27
CA SER A 140 14.32 20.20 1.82
C SER A 140 14.00 19.58 0.46
N GLU A 141 15.04 19.31 -0.33
CA GLU A 141 14.90 18.64 -1.64
C GLU A 141 14.19 17.28 -1.51
N LEU A 142 14.48 16.51 -0.46
CA LEU A 142 13.83 15.23 -0.21
C LEU A 142 12.33 15.37 0.07
N ARG A 143 11.91 16.46 0.71
CA ARG A 143 10.48 16.74 0.92
C ARG A 143 9.80 17.03 -0.41
N GLU A 144 10.39 17.89 -1.24
CA GLU A 144 9.80 18.21 -2.54
C GLU A 144 9.79 17.02 -3.51
N LYS A 145 10.88 16.23 -3.52
CA LYS A 145 11.00 14.99 -4.30
C LYS A 145 9.87 13.99 -4.02
N HIS A 146 9.39 13.94 -2.78
CA HIS A 146 8.40 12.96 -2.32
C HIS A 146 7.00 13.56 -2.12
N ARG A 147 6.77 14.79 -2.56
CA ARG A 147 5.44 15.40 -2.50
C ARG A 147 4.43 14.58 -3.34
N PRO A 148 3.21 14.33 -2.83
CA PRO A 148 2.17 13.66 -3.60
C PRO A 148 1.94 14.35 -4.95
N THR A 149 1.78 13.54 -5.98
CA THR A 149 1.54 14.00 -7.36
C THR A 149 0.09 13.86 -7.78
N LEU A 150 -0.65 12.93 -7.17
CA LEU A 150 -2.05 12.68 -7.53
C LEU A 150 -2.96 13.72 -6.85
N PRO A 151 -3.84 14.40 -7.61
CA PRO A 151 -4.69 15.46 -7.08
C PRO A 151 -5.79 14.91 -6.17
N ALA A 152 -6.40 15.78 -5.36
CA ALA A 152 -7.52 15.40 -4.51
C ALA A 152 -8.70 14.78 -5.31
N SER A 153 -8.94 15.26 -6.54
CA SER A 153 -9.97 14.74 -7.45
C SER A 153 -9.76 13.26 -7.79
N PHE A 154 -8.51 12.82 -7.95
CA PHE A 154 -8.17 11.41 -8.14
C PHE A 154 -8.62 10.59 -6.93
N TRP A 155 -8.24 11.02 -5.72
CA TRP A 155 -8.58 10.29 -4.49
C TRP A 155 -10.07 10.27 -4.21
N THR A 156 -10.81 11.34 -4.50
CA THR A 156 -12.28 11.34 -4.39
C THR A 156 -12.93 10.25 -5.24
N LYS A 157 -12.38 9.96 -6.42
CA LYS A 157 -12.94 8.97 -7.35
C LYS A 157 -12.40 7.55 -7.14
N HIS A 158 -11.13 7.42 -6.76
CA HIS A 158 -10.39 6.16 -6.83
C HIS A 158 -9.92 5.61 -5.48
N ALA A 159 -10.02 6.37 -4.38
CA ALA A 159 -9.54 5.88 -3.09
C ALA A 159 -10.23 4.57 -2.67
N PRO A 160 -9.50 3.65 -2.03
CA PRO A 160 -10.11 2.47 -1.41
C PRO A 160 -11.23 2.87 -0.45
N GLN A 161 -12.39 2.27 -0.62
CA GLN A 161 -13.54 2.47 0.26
C GLN A 161 -13.72 1.26 1.17
N LYS A 162 -14.28 1.47 2.35
CA LYS A 162 -14.63 0.40 3.30
C LYS A 162 -15.44 -0.70 2.61
N GLY A 163 -15.03 -1.96 2.78
CA GLY A 163 -15.61 -3.11 2.08
C GLY A 163 -14.84 -3.52 0.82
N CYS A 164 -15.48 -4.28 -0.07
CA CYS A 164 -14.80 -4.92 -1.21
C CYS A 164 -14.58 -3.98 -2.42
N SER A 165 -14.11 -2.77 -2.20
CA SER A 165 -13.89 -1.76 -3.25
C SER A 165 -12.70 -2.10 -4.16
N VAL A 166 -11.64 -2.66 -3.60
CA VAL A 166 -10.38 -2.95 -4.33
C VAL A 166 -10.59 -3.94 -5.48
N VAL A 167 -11.45 -4.96 -5.30
CA VAL A 167 -11.70 -5.99 -6.33
C VAL A 167 -12.68 -5.55 -7.42
N SER A 168 -13.37 -4.43 -7.20
CA SER A 168 -14.32 -3.85 -8.14
C SER A 168 -13.73 -2.64 -8.86
N ALA A 169 -12.44 -2.36 -8.65
CA ALA A 169 -11.74 -1.28 -9.32
C ALA A 169 -11.71 -1.53 -10.84
N PRO A 170 -11.93 -0.49 -11.68
CA PRO A 170 -11.75 -0.60 -13.12
C PRO A 170 -10.34 -1.10 -13.46
N ASN A 171 -10.24 -1.96 -14.46
CA ASN A 171 -8.96 -2.49 -14.94
C ASN A 171 -8.39 -1.65 -16.11
N GLU A 172 -9.13 -0.65 -16.56
CA GLU A 172 -8.69 0.32 -17.55
C GLU A 172 -7.60 1.24 -16.98
N PRO A 173 -6.58 1.59 -17.77
CA PRO A 173 -5.60 2.59 -17.36
C PRO A 173 -6.27 3.92 -16.99
N VAL A 174 -5.90 4.46 -15.84
CA VAL A 174 -6.32 5.80 -15.43
C VAL A 174 -5.44 6.83 -16.15
N THR A 175 -6.04 7.69 -16.96
CA THR A 175 -5.32 8.73 -17.71
C THR A 175 -5.24 10.04 -16.94
N ALA A 176 -4.12 10.77 -17.05
CA ALA A 176 -3.92 12.04 -16.35
C ALA A 176 -4.98 13.09 -16.69
N ASP A 177 -5.48 13.11 -17.93
CA ASP A 177 -6.54 14.04 -18.38
C ASP A 177 -7.91 13.80 -17.72
N SER A 178 -8.04 12.74 -16.92
CA SER A 178 -9.27 12.40 -16.21
C SER A 178 -9.44 13.12 -14.87
N PHE A 179 -8.48 13.96 -14.45
CA PHE A 179 -8.47 14.63 -13.14
C PHE A 179 -7.94 16.06 -13.15
#